data_AF-A0A958S0J5-F1
#
_entry.id   AF-A0A958S0J5-F1
#
_cell.length_a   1.000
_cell.length_b   1.000
_cell.length_c   1.000
_cell.angle_alpha   90.00
_cell.angle_beta   90.00
_cell.angle_gamma   90.00
#
_symmetry.space_group_name_H-M   'P 1'
#
loop_
_entity.id
_entity.type
_entity.pdbx_description
1 polymer ?
#
loop_
_entity_poly.entity_id
_entity_poly.type
_entity_poly.pdbx_seq_one_letter_code
_entity_poly.pdbx_strand_id
1 'polypeptide(L)'
;TFGYTFTHTEFLNSFGSSNDLWGEVSKGDELPYIPKHQFNIALSLEHTKYELNLSGRYNGEFRTLAGTGTIPSNEKVASNFIIDFSGKYHLSKTLSFTGNIINLLDETYAVSRVPAGLRPGHPFGGNLGLEFRF
;
A
#
# COMPACT_ATOMS: atom_id res chain seq x y z
N THR A 1 -5.68 15.64 -3.06
CA THR A 1 -4.40 15.51 -3.79
C THR A 1 -4.35 14.17 -4.49
N PHE A 2 -3.48 14.03 -5.48
CA PHE A 2 -3.20 12.73 -6.10
C PHE A 2 -1.71 12.63 -6.42
N GLY A 3 -1.21 11.40 -6.53
CA GLY A 3 0.16 11.10 -6.88
C GLY A 3 0.22 9.77 -7.63
N TYR A 4 1.08 9.71 -8.63
CA TYR A 4 1.34 8.51 -9.41
C TYR A 4 2.84 8.32 -9.59
N THR A 5 3.28 7.07 -9.47
CA THR A 5 4.67 6.69 -9.68
C THR A 5 4.71 5.53 -10.66
N PHE A 6 5.50 5.72 -11.71
CA PHE A 6 5.98 4.67 -12.58
C PHE A 6 7.41 4.34 -12.20
N THR A 7 7.69 3.07 -11.92
CA THR A 7 9.04 2.62 -11.57
C THR A 7 9.44 1.49 -12.51
N HIS A 8 10.44 1.76 -13.34
CA HIS A 8 11.10 0.74 -14.14
C HIS A 8 12.45 0.40 -13.52
N THR A 9 12.68 -0.88 -13.30
CA THR A 9 13.89 -1.40 -12.66
C THR A 9 14.54 -2.43 -13.56
N GLU A 10 15.86 -2.46 -13.60
CA GLU A 10 16.62 -3.43 -14.37
C GLU A 10 17.96 -3.69 -13.69
N PHE A 11 18.35 -4.96 -13.56
CA PHE A 11 19.71 -5.35 -13.25
C PHE A 11 20.61 -5.16 -14.47
N LEU A 12 21.67 -4.37 -14.32
CA LEU A 12 22.58 -4.03 -15.42
C LEU A 12 23.66 -5.09 -15.68
N ASN A 13 23.83 -6.05 -14.76
CA ASN A 13 24.81 -7.13 -14.83
C ASN A 13 24.17 -8.44 -14.39
N SER A 14 24.69 -9.55 -14.91
CA SER A 14 24.32 -10.90 -14.45
C SER A 14 25.22 -11.34 -13.30
N PHE A 15 24.65 -12.01 -12.29
CA PHE A 15 25.38 -12.58 -11.16
C PHE A 15 24.54 -13.64 -10.44
N GLY A 16 25.21 -14.56 -9.75
CA GLY A 16 24.58 -15.45 -8.78
C GLY A 16 24.58 -14.81 -7.39
N SER A 17 23.46 -14.88 -6.68
CA SER A 17 23.34 -14.39 -5.31
C SER A 17 23.03 -15.52 -4.35
N SER A 18 23.71 -15.53 -3.20
CA SER A 18 23.31 -16.34 -2.04
C SER A 18 22.11 -15.75 -1.29
N ASN A 19 21.61 -14.58 -1.70
CA ASN A 19 20.38 -14.00 -1.18
C ASN A 19 19.20 -14.58 -1.95
N ASP A 20 18.34 -15.32 -1.25
CA ASP A 20 17.14 -15.96 -1.79
C ASP A 20 16.18 -14.97 -2.47
N LEU A 21 16.26 -13.67 -2.13
CA LEU A 21 15.45 -12.63 -2.76
C LEU A 21 15.83 -12.39 -4.23
N TRP A 22 17.09 -12.65 -4.60
CA TRP A 22 17.62 -12.39 -5.94
C TRP A 22 17.87 -13.69 -6.70
N GLY A 23 18.42 -14.71 -6.05
CA GLY A 23 18.79 -15.96 -6.70
C GLY A 23 19.83 -15.75 -7.82
N GLU A 24 19.67 -16.46 -8.92
CA GLU A 24 20.44 -16.24 -10.16
C GLU A 24 19.81 -15.09 -10.95
N VAL A 25 20.57 -14.03 -11.17
CA VAL A 25 20.14 -12.81 -11.85
C VAL A 25 20.77 -12.72 -13.23
N SER A 26 19.93 -12.48 -14.24
CA SER A 26 20.35 -12.11 -15.59
C SER A 26 20.24 -10.61 -15.80
N LYS A 27 21.17 -10.03 -16.55
CA LYS A 27 21.04 -8.65 -17.04
C LYS A 27 19.69 -8.48 -17.75
N GLY A 28 18.93 -7.45 -17.38
CA GLY A 28 17.57 -7.24 -17.85
C GLY A 28 16.50 -7.52 -16.80
N ASP A 29 16.79 -8.34 -15.79
CA ASP A 29 15.82 -8.71 -14.76
C ASP A 29 15.35 -7.50 -13.96
N GLU A 30 14.04 -7.43 -13.73
CA GLU A 30 13.42 -6.44 -12.86
C GLU A 30 13.71 -6.78 -11.39
N LEU A 31 13.85 -5.75 -10.56
CA LEU A 31 14.07 -5.92 -9.14
C LEU A 31 12.79 -6.46 -8.47
N PRO A 32 12.92 -7.41 -7.52
CA PRO A 32 11.79 -7.90 -6.76
C PRO A 32 11.27 -6.84 -5.77
N TYR A 33 10.01 -6.99 -5.36
CA TYR A 33 9.33 -6.14 -4.37
C TYR A 33 9.17 -4.67 -4.76
N ILE A 34 9.20 -4.35 -6.07
CA ILE A 34 8.96 -3.01 -6.58
C ILE A 34 7.75 -3.02 -7.52
N PRO A 35 6.59 -2.48 -7.09
CA PRO A 35 5.45 -2.29 -7.98
C PRO A 35 5.77 -1.29 -9.08
N LYS A 36 5.49 -1.67 -10.33
CA LYS A 36 5.74 -0.82 -11.51
C LYS A 36 4.85 0.41 -11.56
N HIS A 37 3.63 0.29 -11.03
CA HIS A 37 2.63 1.34 -10.99
C HIS A 37 2.13 1.49 -9.56
N GLN A 38 2.26 2.69 -8.99
CA GLN A 38 1.69 3.04 -7.70
C GLN A 38 0.87 4.31 -7.86
N PHE A 39 -0.32 4.34 -7.27
CA PHE A 39 -1.19 5.51 -7.32
C PHE A 39 -1.77 5.79 -5.94
N ASN A 40 -1.78 7.05 -5.54
CA ASN A 40 -2.35 7.50 -4.28
C ASN A 40 -3.30 8.67 -4.54
N ILE A 41 -4.45 8.69 -3.88
CA ILE A 41 -5.41 9.77 -3.94
C ILE A 41 -5.90 10.09 -2.53
N ALA A 42 -6.11 11.36 -2.24
CA ALA A 42 -6.73 11.83 -1.02
C ALA A 42 -7.74 12.94 -1.34
N LEU A 43 -8.93 12.83 -0.77
CA LEU A 43 -10.02 13.80 -0.84
C LEU A 43 -10.35 14.22 0.58
N SER A 44 -10.28 15.52 0.85
CA SER A 44 -10.53 16.08 2.18
C SER A 44 -11.60 17.16 2.07
N LEU A 45 -12.54 17.13 3.01
CA LEU A 45 -13.56 18.16 3.17
C LEU A 45 -13.42 18.75 4.57
N GLU A 46 -13.09 20.03 4.62
CA GLU A 46 -12.98 20.79 5.86
C GLU A 46 -14.20 21.71 6.02
N HIS A 47 -14.83 21.64 7.18
CA HIS A 47 -15.94 22.48 7.57
C HIS A 47 -15.76 22.90 9.03
N THR A 48 -16.40 24.00 9.43
CA THR A 48 -16.27 24.56 10.80
C THR A 48 -16.70 23.60 11.92
N LYS A 49 -17.45 22.55 11.59
CA LYS A 49 -17.94 21.53 12.55
C LYS A 49 -17.32 20.16 12.35
N TYR A 50 -16.73 19.88 11.19
CA TYR A 50 -16.26 18.55 10.88
C TYR A 50 -15.18 18.55 9.80
N GLU A 51 -14.37 17.51 9.82
CA GLU A 51 -13.37 17.21 8.79
C GLU A 51 -13.62 15.78 8.33
N LEU A 52 -13.70 15.55 7.02
CA LEU A 52 -13.84 14.22 6.43
C LEU A 52 -12.67 13.99 5.49
N ASN A 53 -12.08 12.79 5.54
CA ASN A 53 -10.99 12.39 4.67
C ASN A 53 -11.27 11.02 4.06
N LEU A 54 -11.09 10.91 2.76
CA LEU A 54 -11.13 9.66 2.02
C LEU A 54 -9.79 9.50 1.29
N SER A 55 -9.12 8.37 1.47
CA SER A 55 -7.85 8.08 0.79
C SER A 55 -7.91 6.75 0.07
N GLY A 56 -7.35 6.69 -1.14
CA GLY A 56 -7.18 5.47 -1.92
C GLY A 56 -5.69 5.24 -2.23
N ARG A 57 -5.23 4.00 -2.08
CA ARG A 57 -3.88 3.57 -2.47
C ARG A 57 -3.96 2.36 -3.40
N TYR A 58 -3.35 2.47 -4.57
CA TYR A 58 -3.14 1.37 -5.51
C TYR A 58 -1.68 0.96 -5.51
N ASN A 59 -1.44 -0.33 -5.32
CA ASN A 59 -0.16 -0.96 -5.62
C ASN A 59 -0.34 -1.95 -6.76
N GLY A 60 0.43 -1.79 -7.83
CA GLY A 60 0.49 -2.76 -8.92
C GLY A 60 1.02 -4.11 -8.48
N GLU A 61 0.80 -5.13 -9.30
CA GLU A 61 1.41 -6.44 -9.07
C GLU A 61 2.95 -6.34 -9.18
N PHE A 62 3.64 -7.19 -8.43
CA PHE A 62 5.10 -7.24 -8.44
C PHE A 62 5.61 -8.66 -8.21
N ARG A 63 6.84 -8.89 -8.69
CA ARG A 63 7.59 -10.14 -8.53
C ARG A 63 8.30 -10.17 -7.18
N THR A 64 8.37 -11.33 -6.55
CA THR A 64 9.09 -11.56 -5.28
C THR A 64 10.48 -12.14 -5.47
N LEU A 65 10.82 -12.51 -6.70
CA LEU A 65 12.14 -12.94 -7.14
C LEU A 65 12.55 -12.10 -8.36
N ALA A 66 13.85 -11.88 -8.55
CA ALA A 66 14.35 -11.20 -9.75
C ALA A 66 13.94 -11.97 -11.03
N GLY A 67 13.64 -11.24 -12.10
CA GLY A 67 13.30 -11.86 -13.38
C GLY A 67 12.77 -10.86 -14.40
N THR A 68 12.46 -11.33 -15.60
CA THR A 68 11.79 -10.54 -16.65
C THR A 68 10.43 -11.13 -17.05
N GLY A 69 9.69 -10.43 -17.91
CA GLY A 69 8.45 -10.94 -18.51
C GLY A 69 7.30 -11.14 -17.53
N THR A 70 6.44 -12.10 -17.82
CA THR A 70 5.26 -12.44 -17.00
C THR A 70 5.70 -12.99 -15.65
N ILE A 71 5.12 -12.48 -14.56
CA ILE A 71 5.48 -12.88 -13.20
C ILE A 71 4.86 -14.27 -12.89
N PRO A 72 5.67 -15.28 -12.52
CA PRO A 72 5.17 -16.59 -12.09
C PRO A 72 4.22 -16.49 -10.90
N SER A 73 3.19 -17.35 -10.83
CA SER A 73 2.13 -17.26 -9.80
C SER A 73 2.65 -17.45 -8.36
N ASN A 74 3.68 -18.27 -8.19
CA ASN A 74 4.38 -18.50 -6.91
C ASN A 74 5.25 -17.31 -6.47
N GLU A 75 5.66 -16.47 -7.42
CA GLU A 75 6.49 -15.28 -7.21
C GLU A 75 5.68 -13.98 -7.28
N LYS A 76 4.37 -14.07 -7.51
CA LYS A 76 3.51 -12.91 -7.67
C LYS A 76 2.87 -12.47 -6.38
N VAL A 77 2.94 -11.18 -6.11
CA VAL A 77 1.98 -10.48 -5.26
C VAL A 77 1.07 -9.69 -6.18
N ALA A 78 -0.23 -9.98 -6.15
CA ALA A 78 -1.21 -9.32 -7.01
C ALA A 78 -1.39 -7.85 -6.63
N SER A 79 -1.88 -7.06 -7.59
CA SER A 79 -2.23 -5.67 -7.33
C SER A 79 -3.35 -5.57 -6.29
N ASN A 80 -3.42 -4.44 -5.61
CA ASN A 80 -4.46 -4.13 -4.63
C ASN A 80 -4.83 -2.65 -4.70
N PHE A 81 -6.09 -2.36 -4.37
CA PHE A 81 -6.58 -1.00 -4.19
C PHE A 81 -7.32 -0.88 -2.87
N ILE A 82 -6.77 -0.11 -1.93
CA ILE A 82 -7.32 0.02 -0.59
C ILE A 82 -7.86 1.43 -0.40
N ILE A 83 -9.08 1.50 0.13
CA ILE A 83 -9.74 2.75 0.48
C ILE A 83 -9.84 2.84 2.00
N ASP A 84 -9.40 3.95 2.56
CA ASP A 84 -9.56 4.29 3.98
C ASP A 84 -10.41 5.55 4.11
N PHE A 85 -11.13 5.68 5.21
CA PHE A 85 -11.93 6.84 5.54
C PHE A 85 -11.65 7.31 6.96
N SER A 86 -11.64 8.61 7.20
CA SER A 86 -11.62 9.17 8.55
C SER A 86 -12.50 10.39 8.67
N GLY A 87 -12.99 10.61 9.88
CA GLY A 87 -13.83 11.74 10.22
C GLY A 87 -13.42 12.33 11.56
N LYS A 88 -13.58 13.65 11.67
CA LYS A 88 -13.49 14.38 12.92
C LYS A 88 -14.71 15.29 13.03
N TYR A 89 -15.31 15.35 14.21
CA TYR A 89 -16.42 16.24 14.52
C TYR A 89 -16.10 17.08 15.75
N HIS A 90 -16.20 18.41 15.63
CA HIS A 90 -15.91 19.34 16.70
C HIS A 90 -17.12 19.47 17.63
N LEU A 91 -17.02 18.87 18.81
CA LEU A 91 -18.03 18.97 19.86
C LEU A 91 -18.02 20.37 20.52
N SER A 92 -16.83 20.95 20.64
CA SER A 92 -16.60 22.33 21.11
C SER A 92 -15.33 22.90 20.49
N LYS A 93 -14.91 24.11 20.91
CA LYS A 93 -13.63 24.69 20.50
C LYS A 93 -12.41 23.89 20.99
N THR A 94 -12.58 23.06 22.02
CA THR A 94 -11.49 22.34 22.71
C THR A 94 -11.63 20.83 22.66
N LEU A 95 -12.79 20.30 22.26
CA LEU A 95 -13.08 18.86 22.24
C LEU A 95 -13.60 18.44 20.87
N SER A 96 -13.01 17.39 20.31
CA SER A 96 -13.45 16.75 19.06
C SER A 96 -13.59 15.24 19.23
N PHE A 97 -14.54 14.65 18.52
CA PHE A 97 -14.65 13.20 18.33
C PHE A 97 -13.98 12.82 17.01
N THR A 98 -13.26 11.70 16.99
CA THR A 98 -12.58 11.18 15.80
C THR A 98 -12.99 9.73 15.53
N GLY A 99 -13.01 9.37 14.25
CA GLY A 99 -13.19 8.00 13.81
C GLY A 99 -12.37 7.72 12.57
N ASN A 100 -11.87 6.50 12.45
CA ASN A 100 -11.13 6.04 11.28
C ASN A 100 -11.54 4.60 10.93
N ILE A 101 -11.68 4.37 9.64
CA ILE A 101 -11.94 3.07 9.02
C ILE A 101 -10.78 2.78 8.07
N ILE A 102 -10.12 1.65 8.30
CA ILE A 102 -9.04 1.11 7.48
C ILE A 102 -9.64 0.01 6.61
N ASN A 103 -9.28 -0.01 5.33
CA ASN A 103 -9.78 -0.97 4.36
C ASN A 103 -11.32 -1.02 4.35
N LEU A 104 -11.93 0.13 4.05
CA LEU A 104 -13.38 0.38 4.05
C LEU A 104 -14.17 -0.65 3.23
N LEU A 105 -13.57 -1.21 2.19
CA LEU A 105 -14.19 -2.18 1.29
C LEU A 105 -13.92 -3.64 1.68
N ASP A 106 -13.19 -3.88 2.77
CA ASP A 106 -12.77 -5.21 3.24
C ASP A 106 -12.04 -6.04 2.17
N GLU A 107 -11.16 -5.38 1.41
CA GLU A 107 -10.38 -6.04 0.35
C GLU A 107 -9.41 -7.05 0.95
N THR A 108 -9.40 -8.27 0.41
CA THR A 108 -8.47 -9.33 0.82
C THR A 108 -7.28 -9.37 -0.14
N TYR A 109 -6.09 -9.05 0.35
CA TYR A 109 -4.89 -8.94 -0.48
C TYR A 109 -3.63 -9.42 0.24
N ALA A 110 -2.60 -9.78 -0.52
CA ALA A 110 -1.27 -10.06 0.01
C ALA A 110 -0.38 -8.82 -0.10
N VAL A 111 0.45 -8.59 0.91
CA VAL A 111 1.44 -7.48 0.92
C VAL A 111 2.86 -7.95 0.66
N SER A 112 3.18 -9.20 1.01
CA SER A 112 4.53 -9.75 0.88
C SER A 112 4.52 -11.27 0.97
N ARG A 113 5.65 -11.89 0.58
CA ARG A 113 5.95 -13.32 0.74
C ARG A 113 7.21 -13.58 1.59
N VAL A 114 7.89 -12.52 2.05
CA VAL A 114 9.17 -12.58 2.79
C VAL A 114 9.07 -11.86 4.15
N PRO A 115 9.99 -12.15 5.10
CA PRO A 115 10.96 -13.27 5.11
C PRO A 115 10.36 -14.67 5.25
N ALA A 116 9.15 -14.84 5.80
CA ALA A 116 8.55 -16.15 5.98
C ALA A 116 7.05 -16.13 5.64
N GLY A 117 6.70 -16.70 4.49
CA GLY A 117 5.32 -16.97 4.07
C GLY A 117 4.54 -15.75 3.56
N LEU A 118 3.33 -16.03 3.07
CA LEU A 118 2.40 -15.01 2.58
C LEU A 118 1.93 -14.14 3.74
N ARG A 119 2.02 -12.82 3.57
CA ARG A 119 1.54 -11.83 4.54
C ARG A 119 0.26 -11.18 4.01
N PRO A 120 -0.88 -11.36 4.70
CA PRO A 120 -2.09 -10.67 4.32
C PRO A 120 -1.98 -9.19 4.67
N GLY A 121 -2.67 -8.36 3.89
CA GLY A 121 -2.92 -6.98 4.24
C GLY A 121 -3.84 -6.86 5.45
N HIS A 122 -3.93 -5.65 6.01
CA HIS A 122 -4.85 -5.39 7.11
C HIS A 122 -6.29 -5.53 6.59
N PRO A 123 -7.15 -6.34 7.25
CA PRO A 123 -8.56 -6.47 6.86
C PRO A 123 -9.31 -5.17 7.17
N PHE A 124 -10.63 -5.14 7.00
CA PHE A 124 -11.44 -4.07 7.55
C PHE A 124 -11.13 -3.82 9.04
N GLY A 125 -10.96 -2.56 9.42
CA GLY A 125 -10.70 -2.16 10.80
C GLY A 125 -11.29 -0.79 11.12
N GLY A 126 -11.68 -0.58 12.38
CA GLY A 126 -12.26 0.68 12.83
C GLY A 126 -11.73 1.10 14.20
N ASN A 127 -11.53 2.40 14.39
CA ASN A 127 -11.17 2.99 15.68
C ASN A 127 -11.89 4.33 15.89
N LEU A 128 -12.15 4.66 17.16
CA LEU A 128 -12.82 5.88 17.59
C LEU A 128 -11.98 6.55 18.69
N GLY A 129 -12.05 7.88 18.79
CA GLY A 129 -11.28 8.64 19.75
C GLY A 129 -11.90 9.98 20.15
N LEU A 130 -11.34 10.57 21.20
CA LEU A 130 -11.61 11.95 21.61
C LEU A 130 -10.29 12.72 21.58
N GLU A 131 -10.29 13.90 20.97
CA GLU A 131 -9.15 14.81 20.89
C GLU A 131 -9.46 16.08 21.69
N PHE A 132 -8.60 16.40 22.66
CA PHE A 132 -8.64 17.63 23.43
C PHE A 132 -7.50 18.57 23.00
N ARG A 133 -7.81 19.85 22.74
CA ARG A 133 -6.84 20.92 22.49
C ARG A 133 -6.97 22.00 23.57
N PHE A 134 -5.84 22.35 24.19
CA PHE A 134 -5.71 23.39 25.21
C PHE A 134 -5.50 24.77 24.59
#